data_AF-A0A350KMU7-F1
#
_entry.id   AF-A0A350KMU7-F1
#
_cell.length_a   1.000
_cell.length_b   1.000
_cell.length_c   1.000
_cell.angle_alpha   90.00
_cell.angle_beta   90.00
_cell.angle_gamma   90.00
#
_symmetry.space_group_name_H-M   'P 1'
#
loop_
_entity.id
_entity.type
_entity.pdbx_description
1 polymer ?
#
loop_
_entity_poly.entity_id
_entity_poly.type
_entity_poly.pdbx_seq_one_letter_code
_entity_poly.pdbx_strand_id
1 'polypeptide(L)'
;ADGPTAIFLTGRLAPELMGAIVVAAYSYMALVPIIQPPIMRALTSVEERKIRMKQLREVSRKEKIVFVFLVVLLCILFVPSAAPLMGMLMFGNLLRESKVVDRLAKTAANDLCNIVTIFIGLTVGSKLSADKFLAKETLGILFLGLAAFSIATAAGVLMAKLMNAFSKEKLNPLIGAAGVSAVPMAARVADRVAKEEDPTNFILMHAMGPNVSGVIGSAVAAGILLVMCG
;
A
#
# COMPACT_ATOMS: atom_id res chain seq x y z
N ALA A 1 -6.13 -0.14 0.46
CA ALA A 1 -5.45 1.15 0.24
C ALA A 1 -4.66 1.20 -1.08
N ASP A 2 -4.77 0.18 -1.93
CA ASP A 2 -4.10 0.12 -3.23
C ASP A 2 -5.13 0.26 -4.36
N GLY A 3 -5.24 1.47 -4.92
CA GLY A 3 -6.24 1.83 -5.92
C GLY A 3 -6.18 0.97 -7.20
N PRO A 4 -5.01 0.87 -7.89
CA PRO A 4 -4.86 0.04 -9.08
C PRO A 4 -5.27 -1.42 -8.89
N THR A 5 -4.85 -2.05 -7.78
CA THR A 5 -5.22 -3.43 -7.47
C THR A 5 -6.72 -3.57 -7.16
N ALA A 6 -7.32 -2.62 -6.44
CA ALA A 6 -8.75 -2.61 -6.17
C ALA A 6 -9.58 -2.46 -7.45
N ILE A 7 -9.17 -1.57 -8.38
CA ILE A 7 -9.80 -1.41 -9.69
C ILE A 7 -9.74 -2.73 -10.48
N PHE A 8 -8.56 -3.34 -10.53
CA PHE A 8 -8.34 -4.60 -11.26
C PHE A 8 -9.21 -5.75 -10.72
N LEU A 9 -9.24 -5.94 -9.40
CA LEU A 9 -10.00 -7.01 -8.76
C LEU A 9 -11.51 -6.79 -8.95
N THR A 10 -11.98 -5.56 -8.71
CA THR A 10 -13.40 -5.21 -8.84
C THR A 10 -13.87 -5.35 -10.28
N GLY A 11 -13.03 -5.00 -11.26
CA GLY A 11 -13.36 -5.19 -12.68
C GLY A 11 -13.53 -6.64 -13.12
N ARG A 12 -13.07 -7.62 -12.32
CA ARG A 12 -13.28 -9.04 -12.58
C ARG A 12 -14.37 -9.67 -11.72
N LEU A 13 -14.49 -9.25 -10.46
CA LEU A 13 -15.40 -9.88 -9.50
C LEU A 13 -16.77 -9.17 -9.39
N ALA A 14 -16.79 -7.84 -9.46
CA ALA A 14 -18.02 -7.05 -9.26
C ALA A 14 -17.99 -5.72 -10.04
N PRO A 15 -18.05 -5.75 -11.39
CA PRO A 15 -17.91 -4.55 -12.23
C PRO A 15 -18.95 -3.46 -11.95
N GLU A 16 -20.14 -3.85 -11.48
CA GLU A 16 -21.23 -2.97 -11.10
C GLU A 16 -20.96 -2.14 -9.84
N LEU A 17 -20.07 -2.61 -8.95
CA LEU A 17 -19.67 -1.90 -7.74
C LEU A 17 -18.41 -1.04 -7.92
N MET A 18 -17.83 -1.03 -9.13
CA MET A 18 -16.57 -0.35 -9.43
C MET A 18 -16.59 1.13 -9.06
N GLY A 19 -17.66 1.86 -9.40
CA GLY A 19 -17.75 3.29 -9.10
C GLY A 19 -17.64 3.57 -7.59
N ALA A 20 -18.48 2.91 -6.80
CA ALA A 20 -18.51 3.07 -5.35
C ALA A 20 -17.20 2.67 -4.67
N ILE A 21 -16.62 1.51 -5.04
CA ILE A 21 -15.37 1.01 -4.45
C ILE A 21 -14.19 1.94 -4.76
N VAL A 22 -14.10 2.45 -5.99
CA VAL A 22 -12.97 3.31 -6.39
C VAL A 22 -13.04 4.67 -5.72
N VAL A 23 -14.24 5.28 -5.68
CA VAL A 23 -14.45 6.54 -4.94
C VAL A 23 -14.07 6.35 -3.48
N ALA A 24 -14.60 5.31 -2.83
CA ALA A 24 -14.26 4.99 -1.45
C ALA A 24 -12.75 4.79 -1.25
N ALA A 25 -12.09 4.00 -2.10
CA ALA A 25 -10.67 3.70 -2.00
C ALA A 25 -9.79 4.97 -2.02
N TYR A 26 -9.98 5.85 -3.01
CA TYR A 26 -9.18 7.07 -3.11
C TYR A 26 -9.56 8.13 -2.06
N SER A 27 -10.84 8.23 -1.69
CA SER A 27 -11.26 9.08 -0.56
C SER A 27 -10.59 8.65 0.74
N TYR A 28 -10.55 7.35 1.06
CA TYR A 28 -9.88 6.87 2.28
C TYR A 28 -8.36 7.03 2.23
N MET A 29 -7.73 6.88 1.06
CA MET A 29 -6.31 7.17 0.90
C MET A 29 -5.98 8.64 1.27
N ALA A 30 -6.85 9.58 0.92
CA ALA A 30 -6.71 10.98 1.31
C ALA A 30 -6.96 11.22 2.80
N LEU A 31 -7.81 10.40 3.44
CA LEU A 31 -8.13 10.48 4.86
C LEU A 31 -7.12 9.76 5.78
N VAL A 32 -6.10 9.08 5.23
CA VAL A 32 -5.01 8.44 6.00
C VAL A 32 -4.42 9.36 7.09
N PRO A 33 -4.13 10.66 6.84
CA PRO A 33 -3.58 11.56 7.86
C PRO A 33 -4.53 11.91 9.00
N ILE A 34 -5.82 11.59 8.86
CA ILE A 34 -6.87 11.79 9.85
C ILE A 34 -7.14 10.47 10.59
N ILE A 35 -7.19 9.36 9.87
CA ILE A 35 -7.54 8.03 10.42
C ILE A 35 -6.37 7.41 11.19
N GLN A 36 -5.14 7.46 10.65
CA GLN A 36 -4.00 6.75 11.25
C GLN A 36 -3.55 7.34 12.60
N PRO A 37 -3.35 8.66 12.76
CA PRO A 37 -2.75 9.19 13.99
C PRO A 37 -3.54 8.88 15.27
N PRO A 38 -4.89 8.96 15.31
CA PRO A 38 -5.65 8.54 16.50
C PRO A 38 -5.40 7.09 16.89
N ILE A 39 -5.34 6.18 15.92
CA ILE A 39 -5.11 4.73 16.16
C ILE A 39 -3.68 4.51 16.67
N MET A 40 -2.71 5.15 16.03
CA MET A 40 -1.30 5.11 16.47
C MET A 40 -1.19 5.61 17.91
N ARG A 41 -1.87 6.71 18.24
CA ARG A 41 -1.84 7.30 19.58
C ARG A 41 -2.55 6.44 20.63
N ALA A 42 -3.62 5.76 20.26
CA ALA A 42 -4.37 4.88 21.16
C ALA A 42 -3.62 3.57 21.46
N LEU A 43 -2.89 3.02 20.48
CA LEU A 43 -2.29 1.68 20.60
C LEU A 43 -0.81 1.68 20.99
N THR A 44 -0.11 2.82 20.93
CA THR A 44 1.33 2.91 21.25
C THR A 44 1.60 3.82 22.45
N SER A 45 2.67 3.58 23.20
CA SER A 45 3.13 4.47 24.28
C SER A 45 4.14 5.51 23.77
N VAL A 46 4.34 6.59 24.53
CA VAL A 46 5.33 7.63 24.20
C VAL A 46 6.75 7.04 24.09
N GLU A 47 7.11 6.14 25.01
CA GLU A 47 8.42 5.47 24.99
C GLU A 47 8.63 4.62 23.74
N GLU A 48 7.59 3.92 23.27
CA GLU A 48 7.64 3.16 22.02
C GLU A 48 7.81 4.05 20.79
N ARG A 49 7.18 5.23 20.78
CA ARG A 49 7.27 6.20 19.66
C ARG A 49 8.64 6.85 19.56
N LYS A 50 9.38 6.95 20.66
CA LYS A 50 10.73 7.52 20.73
C LYS A 50 11.84 6.53 20.38
N ILE A 51 11.51 5.28 20.06
CA ILE A 51 12.49 4.29 19.58
C ILE A 51 13.15 4.82 18.31
N ARG A 52 14.48 4.95 18.35
CA ARG A 52 15.32 5.36 17.22
C ARG A 52 15.72 4.15 16.39
N MET A 53 15.53 4.27 15.08
CA MET A 53 15.85 3.19 14.15
C MET A 53 17.32 3.25 13.73
N LYS A 54 17.97 2.09 13.61
CA LYS A 54 19.33 1.97 13.09
C LYS A 54 19.38 2.37 11.62
N GLN A 55 20.51 2.90 11.17
CA GLN A 55 20.71 3.25 9.77
C GLN A 55 20.52 2.01 8.87
N LEU A 56 19.86 2.22 7.73
CA LEU A 56 19.64 1.16 6.75
C LEU A 56 20.98 0.70 6.15
N ARG A 57 21.09 -0.61 5.88
CA ARG A 57 22.23 -1.17 5.16
C ARG A 57 22.30 -0.66 3.73
N GLU A 58 23.51 -0.57 3.18
CA GLU A 58 23.68 -0.35 1.76
C GLU A 58 23.27 -1.59 0.97
N VAL A 59 22.40 -1.41 -0.01
CA VAL A 59 21.88 -2.50 -0.84
C VAL A 59 22.51 -2.39 -2.21
N SER A 60 23.21 -3.45 -2.62
CA SER A 60 23.85 -3.48 -3.94
C SER A 60 22.82 -3.48 -5.06
N ARG A 61 23.22 -2.97 -6.22
CA ARG A 61 22.36 -2.99 -7.40
C ARG A 61 21.96 -4.41 -7.83
N LYS A 62 22.91 -5.35 -7.75
CA LYS A 62 22.67 -6.76 -8.07
C LYS A 62 21.57 -7.34 -7.18
N GLU A 63 21.60 -7.03 -5.88
CA GLU A 63 20.60 -7.47 -4.93
C GLU A 63 19.19 -6.96 -5.28
N LYS A 64 19.07 -5.68 -5.68
CA LYS A 64 17.79 -5.12 -6.11
C LYS A 64 17.24 -5.77 -7.38
N ILE A 65 18.09 -6.09 -8.34
CA ILE A 65 17.69 -6.78 -9.57
C ILE A 65 17.28 -8.23 -9.27
N VAL A 66 18.05 -8.94 -8.44
CA VAL A 66 17.70 -10.30 -8.01
C VAL A 66 16.37 -10.32 -7.26
N PHE A 67 16.10 -9.31 -6.42
CA PHE A 67 14.83 -9.17 -5.71
C PHE A 67 13.63 -9.18 -6.66
N VAL A 68 13.70 -8.46 -7.78
CA VAL A 68 12.63 -8.43 -8.80
C VAL A 68 12.32 -9.84 -9.30
N PHE A 69 13.33 -10.58 -9.77
CA PHE A 69 13.14 -11.92 -10.32
C PHE A 69 12.70 -12.93 -9.26
N LEU A 70 13.25 -12.83 -8.05
CA LEU A 70 12.89 -13.69 -6.95
C LEU A 70 11.43 -13.51 -6.54
N VAL A 71 10.94 -12.27 -6.43
CA VAL A 71 9.54 -11.99 -6.10
C VAL A 71 8.60 -12.50 -7.20
N VAL A 72 8.94 -12.30 -8.48
CA VAL A 72 8.13 -12.83 -9.60
C VAL A 72 8.11 -14.36 -9.58
N LEU A 73 9.25 -15.01 -9.37
CA LEU A 73 9.35 -16.47 -9.30
C LEU A 73 8.49 -17.04 -8.16
N LEU A 74 8.61 -16.47 -6.95
CA LEU A 74 7.80 -16.87 -5.81
C LEU A 74 6.31 -16.62 -6.06
N CYS A 75 5.95 -15.50 -6.69
CA CYS A 75 4.56 -15.22 -7.04
C CYS A 75 4.01 -16.27 -8.01
N ILE A 76 4.75 -16.62 -9.06
CA ILE A 76 4.31 -17.62 -10.04
C ILE A 76 4.18 -19.01 -9.39
N LEU A 77 5.08 -19.36 -8.46
CA LEU A 77 5.07 -20.67 -7.82
C LEU A 77 3.92 -20.83 -6.80
N PHE A 78 3.66 -19.80 -6.00
CA PHE A 78 2.69 -19.88 -4.89
C PHE A 78 1.32 -19.30 -5.21
N VAL A 79 1.24 -18.20 -5.96
CA VAL A 79 -0.02 -17.49 -6.28
C VAL A 79 -0.03 -17.05 -7.75
N PRO A 80 -0.18 -17.99 -8.71
CA PRO A 80 -0.11 -17.68 -10.15
C PRO A 80 -1.13 -16.62 -10.59
N SER A 81 -2.28 -16.55 -9.94
CA SER A 81 -3.33 -15.54 -10.19
C SER A 81 -2.90 -14.10 -9.89
N ALA A 82 -1.92 -13.90 -8.98
CA ALA A 82 -1.33 -12.59 -8.70
C ALA A 82 -0.24 -12.21 -9.72
N ALA A 83 0.20 -13.14 -10.58
CA ALA A 83 1.31 -12.91 -11.51
C ALA A 83 1.11 -11.71 -12.44
N PRO A 84 -0.09 -11.40 -12.96
CA PRO A 84 -0.29 -10.19 -13.77
C PRO A 84 -0.02 -8.89 -12.99
N LEU A 85 -0.46 -8.82 -11.73
CA LEU A 85 -0.26 -7.64 -10.89
C LEU A 85 1.20 -7.52 -10.45
N MET A 86 1.73 -8.60 -9.88
CA MET A 86 3.10 -8.66 -9.36
C MET A 86 4.13 -8.54 -10.48
N GLY A 87 3.89 -9.16 -11.63
CA GLY A 87 4.75 -9.08 -12.80
C GLY A 87 4.87 -7.64 -13.32
N MET A 88 3.76 -6.93 -13.47
CA MET A 88 3.78 -5.54 -13.92
C MET A 88 4.43 -4.59 -12.89
N LEU A 89 4.17 -4.80 -11.60
CA LEU A 89 4.82 -4.05 -10.52
C LEU A 89 6.35 -4.25 -10.54
N MET A 90 6.79 -5.51 -10.64
CA MET A 90 8.21 -5.87 -10.67
C MET A 90 8.88 -5.43 -11.98
N PHE A 91 8.17 -5.45 -13.11
CA PHE A 91 8.66 -4.89 -14.37
C PHE A 91 8.96 -3.38 -14.25
N GLY A 92 8.05 -2.61 -13.63
CA GLY A 92 8.31 -1.19 -13.34
C GLY A 92 9.56 -1.00 -12.46
N ASN A 93 9.74 -1.86 -11.45
CA ASN A 93 10.93 -1.84 -10.60
C ASN A 93 12.21 -2.19 -11.39
N LEU A 94 12.14 -3.16 -12.32
CA LEU A 94 13.24 -3.53 -13.19
C LEU A 94 13.65 -2.38 -14.13
N LEU A 95 12.69 -1.68 -14.74
CA LEU A 95 12.97 -0.50 -15.57
C LEU A 95 13.77 0.54 -14.78
N ARG A 96 13.39 0.78 -13.52
CA ARG A 96 14.06 1.74 -12.64
C ARG A 96 15.47 1.30 -12.22
N GLU A 97 15.64 0.04 -11.81
CA GLU A 97 16.92 -0.43 -11.24
C GLU A 97 17.93 -0.88 -12.32
N SER A 98 17.46 -1.21 -13.53
CA SER A 98 18.30 -1.64 -14.65
C SER A 98 19.13 -0.52 -15.29
N LYS A 99 18.82 0.77 -15.07
CA LYS A 99 19.52 2.00 -15.53
C LYS A 99 20.04 2.03 -16.99
N VAL A 100 19.73 1.02 -17.80
CA VAL A 100 20.07 0.94 -19.23
C VAL A 100 18.89 1.40 -20.10
N VAL A 101 17.70 1.53 -19.49
CA VAL A 101 16.45 1.93 -20.12
C VAL A 101 15.85 3.17 -19.44
N ASP A 102 16.68 4.15 -19.09
CA ASP A 102 16.26 5.37 -18.37
C ASP A 102 15.12 6.11 -19.08
N ARG A 103 15.14 6.18 -20.41
CA ARG A 103 14.05 6.77 -21.21
C ARG A 103 12.73 6.02 -20.99
N LEU A 104 12.74 4.70 -21.05
CA LEU A 104 11.53 3.88 -20.83
C LEU A 104 11.03 4.01 -19.39
N ALA A 105 11.93 4.00 -18.40
CA ALA A 105 11.57 4.16 -17.00
C ALA A 105 10.90 5.52 -16.73
N LYS A 106 11.44 6.61 -17.30
CA LYS A 106 10.87 7.96 -17.18
C LYS A 106 9.52 8.09 -17.89
N THR A 107 9.40 7.57 -19.11
CA THR A 107 8.13 7.59 -19.84
C THR A 107 7.06 6.77 -19.12
N ALA A 108 7.41 5.59 -18.59
CA ALA A 108 6.48 4.75 -17.84
C ALA A 108 6.00 5.42 -16.55
N ALA A 109 6.90 6.05 -15.80
CA ALA A 109 6.57 6.69 -14.51
C ALA A 109 5.82 8.02 -14.65
N ASN A 110 6.00 8.74 -15.76
CA ASN A 110 5.38 10.06 -15.99
C ASN A 110 4.32 9.98 -17.08
N ASP A 111 4.71 10.14 -18.35
CA ASP A 111 3.79 10.37 -19.47
C ASP A 111 2.75 9.26 -19.64
N LEU A 112 3.20 8.00 -19.66
CA LEU A 112 2.31 6.85 -19.80
C LEU A 112 1.37 6.70 -18.59
N CYS A 113 1.91 6.87 -17.38
CA CYS A 113 1.12 6.82 -16.16
C CYS A 113 0.02 7.90 -16.16
N ASN A 114 0.36 9.14 -16.57
CA ASN A 114 -0.59 10.24 -16.65
C ASN A 114 -1.70 9.97 -17.69
N ILE A 115 -1.34 9.50 -18.88
CA ILE A 115 -2.31 9.16 -19.94
C ILE A 115 -3.26 8.05 -19.47
N VAL A 116 -2.71 6.95 -18.94
CA VAL A 116 -3.52 5.81 -18.46
C VAL A 116 -4.40 6.23 -17.28
N THR A 117 -3.91 7.09 -16.39
CA THR A 117 -4.68 7.62 -15.25
C THR A 117 -5.88 8.43 -15.73
N ILE A 118 -5.74 9.27 -16.76
CA ILE A 118 -6.86 10.01 -17.35
C ILE A 118 -7.92 9.03 -17.88
N PHE A 119 -7.50 8.01 -18.64
CA PHE A 119 -8.45 7.02 -19.18
C PHE A 119 -9.13 6.19 -18.10
N ILE A 120 -8.40 5.74 -17.07
CA ILE A 120 -8.98 5.05 -15.92
C ILE A 120 -9.98 5.97 -15.20
N GLY A 121 -9.61 7.23 -14.96
CA GLY A 121 -10.49 8.20 -14.30
C GLY A 121 -11.81 8.42 -15.06
N LEU A 122 -11.75 8.61 -16.38
CA LEU A 122 -12.93 8.75 -17.22
C LEU A 122 -13.77 7.45 -17.25
N THR A 123 -13.12 6.30 -17.36
CA THR A 123 -13.79 4.99 -17.43
C THR A 123 -14.50 4.66 -16.12
N VAL A 124 -13.83 4.82 -14.98
CA VAL A 124 -14.45 4.66 -13.65
C VAL A 124 -15.56 5.70 -13.45
N GLY A 125 -15.32 6.94 -13.85
CA GLY A 125 -16.30 8.02 -13.78
C GLY A 125 -17.59 7.70 -14.53
N SER A 126 -17.47 7.06 -15.71
CA SER A 126 -18.63 6.60 -16.49
C SER A 126 -19.51 5.57 -15.78
N LYS A 127 -18.97 4.88 -14.75
CA LYS A 127 -19.70 3.88 -13.95
C LYS A 127 -20.40 4.50 -12.73
N LEU A 128 -20.29 5.81 -12.51
CA LEU A 128 -20.94 6.55 -11.42
C LEU A 128 -22.35 7.06 -11.82
N SER A 129 -23.19 6.18 -12.37
CA SER A 129 -24.60 6.51 -12.59
C SER A 129 -25.32 6.67 -11.25
N ALA A 130 -26.25 7.63 -11.15
CA ALA A 130 -26.90 8.00 -9.88
C ALA A 130 -27.58 6.81 -9.18
N ASP A 131 -28.20 5.95 -9.97
CA ASP A 131 -28.85 4.69 -9.61
C ASP A 131 -27.87 3.61 -9.11
N LYS A 132 -26.60 3.65 -9.53
CA LYS A 132 -25.54 2.74 -9.05
C LYS A 132 -24.81 3.30 -7.83
N PHE A 133 -24.72 4.62 -7.70
CA PHE A 133 -24.01 5.27 -6.60
C PHE A 133 -24.90 5.51 -5.38
N LEU A 134 -26.14 5.95 -5.56
CA LEU A 134 -27.11 6.23 -4.48
C LEU A 134 -27.85 4.96 -4.03
N ALA A 135 -27.09 3.89 -3.82
CA ALA A 135 -27.57 2.60 -3.36
C ALA A 135 -27.19 2.41 -1.88
N LYS A 136 -27.99 1.63 -1.13
CA LYS A 136 -27.70 1.35 0.30
C LYS A 136 -26.37 0.60 0.46
N GLU A 137 -26.01 -0.17 -0.57
CA GLU A 137 -24.79 -0.92 -0.73
C GLU A 137 -23.56 0.00 -0.72
N THR A 138 -23.65 1.19 -1.33
CA THR A 138 -22.56 2.19 -1.36
C THR A 138 -22.25 2.72 0.02
N LEU A 139 -23.27 2.97 0.86
CA LEU A 139 -23.06 3.35 2.26
C LEU A 139 -22.35 2.24 3.04
N GLY A 140 -22.71 0.99 2.78
CA GLY A 140 -22.02 -0.19 3.32
C GLY A 140 -20.54 -0.21 2.91
N ILE A 141 -20.22 0.00 1.62
CA ILE A 141 -18.85 0.05 1.11
C ILE A 141 -18.03 1.14 1.81
N LEU A 142 -18.62 2.33 2.00
CA LEU A 142 -17.94 3.43 2.69
C LEU A 142 -17.62 3.04 4.14
N PHE A 143 -18.62 2.59 4.91
CA PHE A 143 -18.40 2.22 6.30
C PHE A 143 -17.38 1.08 6.45
N LEU A 144 -17.48 0.04 5.61
CA LEU A 144 -16.53 -1.07 5.58
C LEU A 144 -15.13 -0.62 5.20
N GLY A 145 -14.98 0.33 4.27
CA GLY A 145 -13.70 0.89 3.88
C GLY A 145 -13.00 1.60 5.03
N LEU A 146 -13.72 2.43 5.78
CA LEU A 146 -13.19 3.10 6.97
C LEU A 146 -12.77 2.09 8.06
N ALA A 147 -13.62 1.10 8.32
CA ALA A 147 -13.32 0.03 9.28
C ALA A 147 -12.08 -0.77 8.84
N ALA A 148 -11.99 -1.14 7.56
CA ALA A 148 -10.86 -1.89 7.01
C ALA A 148 -9.54 -1.13 7.15
N PHE A 149 -9.52 0.17 6.87
CA PHE A 149 -8.33 1.01 7.09
C PHE A 149 -7.93 1.10 8.56
N SER A 150 -8.91 1.22 9.44
CA SER A 150 -8.68 1.30 10.89
C SER A 150 -8.09 -0.01 11.42
N ILE A 151 -8.67 -1.15 11.03
CA ILE A 151 -8.20 -2.48 11.41
C ILE A 151 -6.80 -2.73 10.83
N ALA A 152 -6.56 -2.39 9.55
CA ALA A 152 -5.25 -2.56 8.94
C ALA A 152 -4.15 -1.76 9.66
N THR A 153 -4.45 -0.51 10.04
CA THR A 153 -3.52 0.33 10.80
C THR A 153 -3.26 -0.26 12.20
N ALA A 154 -4.31 -0.67 12.91
CA ALA A 154 -4.21 -1.28 14.22
C ALA A 154 -3.41 -2.59 14.18
N ALA A 155 -3.73 -3.48 13.23
CA ALA A 155 -3.04 -4.74 13.03
C ALA A 155 -1.56 -4.54 12.70
N GLY A 156 -1.22 -3.56 11.85
CA GLY A 156 0.17 -3.21 11.54
C GLY A 156 0.96 -2.79 12.78
N VAL A 157 0.37 -1.93 13.63
CA VAL A 157 0.99 -1.50 14.90
C VAL A 157 1.14 -2.67 15.86
N LEU A 158 0.11 -3.49 16.02
CA LEU A 158 0.13 -4.66 16.90
C LEU A 158 1.17 -5.69 16.44
N MET A 159 1.31 -5.89 15.13
CA MET A 159 2.34 -6.76 14.57
C MET A 159 3.75 -6.24 14.88
N ALA A 160 3.98 -4.92 14.75
CA ALA A 160 5.26 -4.34 15.14
C ALA A 160 5.56 -4.52 16.64
N LYS A 161 4.54 -4.42 17.50
CA LYS A 161 4.69 -4.74 18.94
C LYS A 161 4.98 -6.21 19.19
N LEU A 162 4.32 -7.11 18.47
CA LEU A 162 4.58 -8.54 18.56
C LEU A 162 6.02 -8.85 18.16
N MET A 163 6.52 -8.24 17.07
CA MET A 163 7.92 -8.36 16.67
C MET A 163 8.89 -7.87 17.76
N ASN A 164 8.52 -6.82 18.50
CA ASN A 164 9.33 -6.31 19.62
C ASN A 164 9.41 -7.27 20.82
N ALA A 165 8.47 -8.21 20.96
CA ALA A 165 8.52 -9.22 22.01
C ALA A 165 9.58 -10.31 21.72
N PHE A 166 9.89 -10.56 20.44
CA PHE A 166 10.82 -11.62 20.01
C PHE A 166 12.15 -11.10 19.45
N SER A 167 12.22 -9.83 19.07
CA SER A 167 13.42 -9.22 18.48
C SER A 167 14.33 -8.60 19.54
N LYS A 168 15.64 -8.86 19.44
CA LYS A 168 16.68 -8.17 20.24
C LYS A 168 16.73 -6.67 19.90
N GLU A 169 16.43 -6.32 18.65
CA GLU A 169 16.36 -4.94 18.18
C GLU A 169 14.91 -4.51 18.09
N LYS A 170 14.52 -3.57 18.96
CA LYS A 170 13.15 -3.06 18.98
C LYS A 170 12.91 -2.17 17.77
N LEU A 171 11.80 -2.42 17.09
CA LEU A 171 11.24 -1.62 16.01
C LEU A 171 10.33 -0.55 16.59
N ASN A 172 10.33 0.65 16.00
CA ASN A 172 9.34 1.66 16.34
C ASN A 172 7.95 1.22 15.84
N PRO A 173 6.94 1.03 16.72
CA PRO A 173 5.62 0.54 16.29
C PRO A 173 4.88 1.45 15.30
N LEU A 174 5.27 2.73 15.20
CA LEU A 174 4.73 3.65 14.19
C LEU A 174 5.06 3.19 12.76
N ILE A 175 6.14 2.44 12.56
CA ILE A 175 6.51 1.84 11.26
C ILE A 175 5.50 0.75 10.87
N GLY A 176 4.87 0.08 11.85
CA GLY A 176 3.79 -0.88 11.61
C GLY A 176 2.56 -0.24 10.98
N ALA A 177 2.17 0.97 11.42
CA ALA A 177 1.06 1.72 10.83
C ALA A 177 1.33 2.10 9.36
N ALA A 178 2.60 2.26 8.98
CA ALA A 178 2.99 2.53 7.60
C ALA A 178 2.82 1.33 6.66
N GLY A 179 2.47 0.15 7.16
CA GLY A 179 2.14 -1.03 6.35
C GLY A 179 0.88 -0.90 5.50
N VAL A 180 0.01 0.07 5.81
CA VAL A 180 -1.10 0.44 4.92
C VAL A 180 -0.53 1.02 3.63
N SER A 181 -0.86 0.41 2.49
CA SER A 181 -0.25 0.63 1.16
C SER A 181 -0.53 2.00 0.51
N ALA A 182 -0.78 3.06 1.30
CA ALA A 182 -0.93 4.42 0.82
C ALA A 182 0.46 5.07 0.63
N VAL A 183 1.08 4.78 -0.51
CA VAL A 183 2.42 5.29 -0.86
C VAL A 183 2.34 6.74 -1.37
N PRO A 184 3.23 7.66 -0.93
CA PRO A 184 4.13 7.58 0.23
C PRO A 184 3.48 8.08 1.53
N MET A 185 2.18 8.41 1.51
CA MET A 185 1.51 9.18 2.57
C MET A 185 1.49 8.47 3.93
N ALA A 186 1.23 7.16 3.99
CA ALA A 186 1.23 6.42 5.26
C ALA A 186 2.59 6.51 5.99
N ALA A 187 3.68 6.38 5.25
CA ALA A 187 5.03 6.53 5.81
C ALA A 187 5.32 7.98 6.25
N ARG A 188 4.82 8.98 5.51
CA ARG A 188 4.93 10.40 5.91
C ARG A 188 4.12 10.72 7.17
N VAL A 189 2.93 10.13 7.32
CA VAL A 189 2.10 10.30 8.52
C VAL A 189 2.78 9.66 9.72
N ALA A 190 3.33 8.46 9.57
CA ALA A 190 4.12 7.82 10.62
C ALA A 190 5.33 8.68 11.04
N ASP A 191 6.08 9.22 10.07
CA ASP A 191 7.22 10.11 10.32
C ASP A 191 6.80 11.42 11.02
N ARG A 192 5.66 11.99 10.63
CA ARG A 192 5.10 13.18 11.30
C ARG A 192 4.79 12.89 12.77
N VAL A 193 4.11 11.78 13.06
CA VAL A 193 3.76 11.38 14.44
C VAL A 193 5.01 11.08 15.26
N ALA A 194 6.05 10.50 14.67
CA ALA A 194 7.33 10.30 15.36
C ALA A 194 8.00 11.63 15.73
N LYS A 195 7.98 12.61 14.81
CA LYS A 195 8.55 13.95 15.01
C LYS A 195 7.79 14.80 16.02
N GLU A 196 6.49 14.58 16.18
CA GLU A 196 5.68 15.20 17.23
C GLU A 196 6.17 14.80 18.63
N GLU A 197 6.75 13.61 18.78
CA GLU A 197 7.26 13.07 20.05
C GLU A 197 8.76 13.32 20.26
N ASP A 198 9.55 13.26 19.18
CA ASP A 198 10.98 13.61 19.14
C ASP A 198 11.33 14.22 17.77
N PRO A 199 11.59 15.55 17.68
CA PRO A 199 11.89 16.24 16.43
C PRO A 199 13.12 15.71 15.66
N THR A 200 14.00 14.96 16.34
CA THR A 200 15.21 14.37 15.75
C THR A 200 15.03 12.89 15.37
N ASN A 201 13.85 12.31 15.62
CA ASN A 201 13.54 10.93 15.27
C ASN A 201 12.93 10.83 13.85
N PHE A 202 13.80 10.60 12.86
CA PHE A 202 13.38 10.44 11.47
C PHE A 202 13.17 8.96 11.15
N ILE A 203 11.94 8.58 10.82
CA ILE A 203 11.59 7.19 10.51
C ILE A 203 11.06 6.99 9.09
N LEU A 204 10.93 8.06 8.28
CA LEU A 204 10.40 7.98 6.92
C LEU A 204 11.07 6.89 6.08
N MET A 205 12.41 6.83 6.08
CA MET A 205 13.16 5.88 5.26
C MET A 205 12.91 4.42 5.69
N HIS A 206 12.69 4.19 6.98
CA HIS A 206 12.37 2.87 7.55
C HIS A 206 10.91 2.50 7.31
N ALA A 207 10.00 3.46 7.47
CA ALA A 207 8.57 3.31 7.27
C ALA A 207 8.19 3.02 5.80
N MET A 208 9.03 3.42 4.85
CA MET A 208 8.84 3.06 3.44
C MET A 208 8.96 1.55 3.20
N GLY A 209 9.70 0.80 4.03
CA GLY A 209 9.81 -0.65 3.93
C GLY A 209 8.44 -1.34 4.05
N PRO A 210 7.76 -1.21 5.20
CA PRO A 210 6.41 -1.75 5.35
C PRO A 210 5.40 -1.20 4.35
N ASN A 211 5.51 0.08 3.96
CA ASN A 211 4.60 0.66 2.97
C ASN A 211 4.70 -0.04 1.61
N VAL A 212 5.92 -0.28 1.12
CA VAL A 212 6.15 -1.08 -0.11
C VAL A 212 5.70 -2.53 0.09
N SER A 213 5.95 -3.12 1.26
CA SER A 213 5.47 -4.48 1.56
C SER A 213 3.94 -4.59 1.53
N GLY A 214 3.22 -3.53 1.92
CA GLY A 214 1.77 -3.45 1.87
C GLY A 214 1.22 -3.44 0.44
N VAL A 215 1.92 -2.82 -0.51
CA VAL A 215 1.56 -2.88 -1.94
C VAL A 215 1.70 -4.31 -2.46
N ILE A 216 2.83 -4.97 -2.15
CA ILE A 216 3.06 -6.37 -2.53
C ILE A 216 1.99 -7.28 -1.89
N GLY A 217 1.73 -7.11 -0.59
CA GLY A 217 0.72 -7.86 0.15
C GLY A 217 -0.68 -7.68 -0.40
N SER A 218 -1.04 -6.46 -0.84
CA SER A 218 -2.34 -6.19 -1.48
C SER A 218 -2.50 -6.93 -2.80
N ALA A 219 -1.45 -6.97 -3.64
CA ALA A 219 -1.48 -7.72 -4.89
C ALA A 219 -1.58 -9.24 -4.67
N VAL A 220 -0.87 -9.78 -3.66
CA VAL A 220 -0.97 -11.20 -3.28
C VAL A 220 -2.36 -11.53 -2.76
N ALA A 221 -2.91 -10.71 -1.87
CA ALA A 221 -4.27 -10.89 -1.36
C ALA A 221 -5.32 -10.84 -2.49
N ALA A 222 -5.16 -9.92 -3.45
CA ALA A 222 -6.02 -9.86 -4.63
C ALA A 222 -5.93 -11.12 -5.50
N GLY A 223 -4.72 -11.68 -5.69
CA GLY A 223 -4.57 -12.95 -6.41
C GLY A 223 -5.24 -14.12 -5.69
N ILE A 224 -5.12 -14.20 -4.36
CA ILE A 224 -5.81 -15.24 -3.58
C ILE A 224 -7.32 -15.08 -3.71
N LEU A 225 -7.85 -13.86 -3.60
CA LEU A 225 -9.28 -13.59 -3.78
C LEU A 225 -9.77 -13.94 -5.18
N LEU A 226 -8.96 -13.71 -6.22
CA LEU A 226 -9.30 -14.13 -7.58
C LEU A 226 -9.40 -15.65 -7.73
N VAL A 227 -8.60 -16.43 -6.99
CA VAL A 227 -8.68 -17.90 -7.02
C VAL A 227 -9.87 -18.41 -6.21
N MET A 228 -10.19 -17.74 -5.11
CA MET A 228 -11.28 -18.18 -4.23
C MET A 228 -12.67 -17.78 -4.75
N CYS A 229 -12.78 -16.64 -5.42
CA CYS A 229 -14.06 -16.01 -5.77
C CYS A 229 -14.27 -15.80 -7.28
N GLY A 230 -13.24 -16.01 -8.11
CA GLY A 230 -13.30 -15.84 -9.57
C GLY A 230 -13.31 -17.16 -10.31
#